data_AF-A0A2G3LE14-F1
#
_entry.id   AF-A0A2G3LE14-F1
#
_cell.length_a   1.000
_cell.length_b   1.000
_cell.length_c   1.000
_cell.angle_alpha   90.00
_cell.angle_beta   90.00
_cell.angle_gamma   90.00
#
_symmetry.space_group_name_H-M   'P 1'
#
loop_
_entity.id
_entity.type
_entity.pdbx_description
1 polymer ?
#
loop_
_entity_poly.entity_id
_entity_poly.type
_entity_poly.pdbx_seq_one_letter_code
_entity_poly.pdbx_strand_id
1 'polypeptide(L)' 'MYIIAEEANVIIRESDGAIIPMDFQNVDYIKYTDWLVDGGVPKLVEAPLHDAVPAGERTI' A
#
# COMPACT_ATOMS: atom_id res chain seq x y z
N MET A 1 -11.04 -1.10 -6.55
CA MET A 1 -10.02 -0.06 -6.79
C MET A 1 -9.03 -0.15 -5.63
N TYR A 2 -7.74 0.00 -5.91
CA TYR A 2 -6.67 -0.34 -4.98
C TYR A 2 -5.58 0.73 -4.96
N ILE A 3 -4.87 0.79 -3.84
CA ILE A 3 -3.67 1.60 -3.64
C ILE A 3 -2.49 0.64 -3.42
N ILE A 4 -1.35 0.91 -4.04
CA ILE A 4 -0.10 0.20 -3.77
C ILE A 4 0.83 1.08 -2.94
N ALA A 5 1.30 0.54 -1.83
CA ALA A 5 2.35 1.13 -1.00
C ALA A 5 3.60 0.27 -1.15
N GLU A 6 4.41 0.56 -2.18
CA GLU A 6 5.56 -0.26 -2.58
C GLU A 6 6.59 -0.39 -1.45
N GLU A 7 6.89 0.69 -0.74
CA GLU A 7 7.86 0.70 0.37
C GLU A 7 7.42 -0.17 1.55
N ALA A 8 6.11 -0.30 1.78
CA ALA A 8 5.54 -1.11 2.84
C ALA A 8 5.17 -2.53 2.38
N ASN A 9 5.33 -2.83 1.08
CA ASN A 9 4.97 -4.11 0.46
C ASN A 9 3.53 -4.57 0.75
N VAL A 10 2.59 -3.62 0.74
CA VAL A 10 1.16 -3.88 0.98
C VAL A 10 0.28 -3.23 -0.08
N ILE A 11 -0.89 -3.82 -0.29
CA ILE A 11 -1.98 -3.27 -1.10
C ILE A 11 -3.09 -2.80 -0.16
N ILE A 12 -3.75 -1.68 -0.47
CA ILE A 12 -4.91 -1.20 0.28
C ILE A 12 -6.13 -1.23 -0.63
N ARG A 13 -7.20 -1.90 -0.19
CA ARG A 13 -8.48 -1.91 -0.91
C ARG A 13 -9.28 -0.67 -0.53
N GLU A 14 -9.67 0.13 -1.51
CA GLU A 14 -10.34 1.41 -1.23
C GLU A 14 -11.78 1.28 -0.73
N SER A 15 -12.46 0.16 -0.99
CA SER A 15 -13.86 -0.01 -0.60
C SER A 15 -14.06 -0.06 0.92
N ASP A 16 -13.08 -0.61 1.65
CA ASP A 16 -13.15 -0.85 3.09
C ASP A 16 -11.84 -0.53 3.84
N GLY A 17 -10.82 -0.04 3.14
CA GLY A 17 -9.51 0.28 3.72
C GLY A 17 -8.70 -0.95 4.14
N ALA A 18 -9.07 -2.16 3.70
CA ALA A 18 -8.36 -3.37 4.08
C ALA A 18 -6.90 -3.35 3.60
N ILE A 19 -5.96 -3.64 4.51
CA ILE A 19 -4.54 -3.84 4.20
C ILE A 19 -4.37 -5.29 3.79
N ILE A 20 -3.96 -5.50 2.54
CA ILE A 20 -3.81 -6.78 1.90
C ILE A 20 -2.32 -7.07 1.75
N PRO A 21 -1.81 -8.15 2.38
CA PRO A 21 -0.43 -8.57 2.17
C PRO A 21 -0.24 -9.11 0.74
N MET A 22 0.93 -8.86 0.14
CA MET A 22 1.28 -9.39 -1.18
C MET A 22 1.66 -10.89 -1.11
N ASP A 23 0.68 -11.72 -0.78
CA ASP A 23 0.80 -13.18 -0.64
C ASP A 23 -0.09 -13.89 -1.65
N PHE A 24 0.48 -14.78 -2.47
CA PHE A 24 -0.24 -15.55 -3.48
C PHE A 24 -1.26 -16.55 -2.91
N GLN A 25 -1.24 -16.81 -1.60
CA GLN A 25 -2.29 -17.59 -0.92
C GLN A 25 -3.42 -16.71 -0.36
N ASN A 26 -3.26 -15.39 -0.35
CA ASN A 26 -4.27 -14.45 0.11
C ASN A 26 -5.33 -14.20 -0.98
N VAL A 27 -6.58 -14.49 -0.65
CA VAL A 27 -7.72 -14.35 -1.57
C VAL A 27 -7.91 -12.91 -2.07
N ASP A 28 -7.65 -11.91 -1.23
CA ASP A 28 -7.79 -10.51 -1.64
C ASP A 28 -6.61 -10.05 -2.51
N TYR A 29 -5.43 -10.62 -2.32
CA TYR A 29 -4.29 -10.39 -3.23
C TYR A 29 -4.54 -11.02 -4.61
N ILE A 30 -5.11 -12.23 -4.66
CA ILE A 30 -5.52 -12.86 -5.92
C ILE A 30 -6.54 -11.97 -6.67
N LYS A 31 -7.55 -11.46 -5.97
CA LYS A 31 -8.52 -10.52 -6.55
C LYS A 31 -7.88 -9.22 -7.06
N TYR A 32 -6.84 -8.75 -6.37
CA TYR A 32 -6.06 -7.60 -6.83
C TYR A 32 -5.32 -7.93 -8.12
N THR A 33 -4.67 -9.09 -8.23
CA THR A 33 -3.96 -9.51 -9.44
C THR A 33 -4.90 -9.74 -10.62
N ASP A 34 -6.08 -10.33 -10.40
CA ASP A 34 -7.10 -10.51 -11.44
C ASP A 34 -7.56 -9.15 -11.97
N TRP A 35 -7.79 -8.19 -11.07
CA TRP A 35 -8.15 -6.83 -11.44
C TRP A 35 -7.06 -6.12 -12.26
N LEU A 36 -5.77 -6.37 -11.99
CA LEU A 36 -4.67 -5.86 -12.82
C LEU A 36 -4.72 -6.44 -14.24
N VAL A 37 -4.99 -7.74 -14.38
CA VAL A 37 -5.11 -8.43 -15.68
C VAL A 37 -6.27 -7.86 -16.51
N ASP A 38 -7.36 -7.47 -15.85
CA ASP A 38 -8.50 -6.82 -16.47
C ASP A 38 -8.25 -5.34 -16.88
N GLY A 39 -7.02 -4.83 -16.69
CA GLY A 39 -6.63 -3.46 -17.02
C GLY A 39 -6.78 -2.46 -15.87
N GLY A 40 -6.93 -2.96 -14.63
CA GLY A 40 -6.90 -2.15 -13.44
C GLY A 40 -5.55 -1.48 -13.21
N VAL A 41 -5.56 -0.20 -12.83
CA VAL A 41 -4.36 0.57 -12.51
C VAL A 41 -4.46 1.08 -11.07
N PRO A 42 -3.64 0.57 -10.13
CA PRO A 42 -3.68 1.01 -8.74
C PRO A 42 -3.18 2.44 -8.62
N LYS A 43 -3.67 3.14 -7.61
CA LYS A 43 -3.06 4.42 -7.22
C LYS A 43 -1.75 4.14 -6.52
N LEU A 44 -0.69 4.82 -6.91
CA LEU A 44 0.56 4.79 -6.18
C LEU A 44 0.46 5.78 -5.01
N VAL A 45 0.76 5.31 -3.79
CA VAL A 45 1.02 6.21 -2.67
C VAL A 45 2.53 6.27 -2.49
N GLU A 46 3.13 7.31 -3.06
CA GLU A 46 4.45 7.80 -2.65
C GLU A 46 4.27 8.55 -1.33
N ALA A 47 4.12 7.82 -0.22
CA ALA A 47 4.21 8.49 1.08
C ALA A 47 5.69 8.85 1.28
N PRO A 48 6.06 10.12 1.52
CA PRO A 48 7.42 10.43 1.92
C PRO A 48 7.63 9.84 3.32
N LEU A 49 8.34 8.72 3.42
CA LEU A 49 8.68 8.10 4.71
C LEU A 49 9.64 8.95 5.59
N HIS A 50 9.94 10.21 5.24
CA HIS A 50 11.06 10.96 5.84
C HIS A 50 10.73 12.15 6.75
N ASP A 51 9.48 12.65 6.82
CA ASP A 51 9.21 13.92 7.54
C ASP A 51 8.40 13.78 8.84
N ALA A 52 8.42 12.61 9.48
CA ALA A 52 7.86 12.41 10.82
C ALA A 52 8.91 12.29 11.93
N VAL A 53 10.14 12.75 11.70
CA VAL A 53 11.06 13.07 12.81
C VAL A 53 10.90 14.56 13.12
N PRO A 54 10.14 14.95 14.16
CA PRO A 54 10.27 16.32 14.66
C PRO A 54 11.72 16.53 15.07
N ALA A 55 12.38 17.50 14.43
CA ALA A 55 13.69 17.99 14.82
C ALA A 55 13.60 18.62 16.23
N GLY A 56 13.59 17.78 17.27
CA GLY A 56 13.24 18.21 18.62
C GLY A 56 14.01 17.55 19.76
N GLU A 57 14.63 16.38 19.59
CA GLU A 57 15.46 15.77 20.63
C GLU A 57 16.91 15.57 20.15
N ARG A 58 17.56 16.69 19.83
CA ARG A 58 18.99 16.85 20.10
C ARG A 58 19.11 17.85 21.26
N THR A 59 18.92 17.35 22.47
CA THR A 59 19.17 18.12 23.70
C THR A 59 20.50 17.65 24.27
N ILE A 60 21.51 18.53 24.09
CA ILE A 60 22.77 18.76 24.84
C ILE A 60 23.46 17.59 25.56
#